data_AF-A0A972X615-F1
#
_entry.id   AF-A0A972X615-F1
#
_cell.length_a   1.000
_cell.length_b   1.000
_cell.length_c   1.000
_cell.angle_alpha   90.00
_cell.angle_beta   90.00
_cell.angle_gamma   90.00
#
_symmetry.space_group_name_H-M   'P 1'
#
loop_
_entity.id
_entity.type
_entity.pdbx_description
1 polymer ?
#
loop_
_entity_poly.entity_id
_entity_poly.type
_entity_poly.pdbx_seq_one_letter_code
_entity_poly.pdbx_strand_id
1 'polypeptide(L)'
;MTNHDIVSLLIICQLAAPAAALIVVGLSALLGQPLGERATARLVGGGFVAAFLAALITLAVLSARGFRPEVVHFGTWFSVGHHEATIELVADALSVPYVCFSTGL
;
A
#
# COMPACT_ATOMS: atom_id res chain seq x y z
N MET A 1 -4.81 -18.55 -7.54
CA MET A 1 -3.89 -17.50 -7.08
C MET A 1 -2.59 -18.17 -6.70
N THR A 2 -1.49 -17.76 -7.31
CA THR A 2 -0.14 -18.21 -6.95
C THR A 2 0.33 -17.52 -5.67
N ASN A 3 1.39 -18.02 -5.04
CA ASN A 3 2.00 -17.38 -3.87
C ASN A 3 2.52 -15.96 -4.15
N HIS A 4 2.85 -15.65 -5.40
CA HIS A 4 3.29 -14.32 -5.82
C HIS A 4 2.09 -13.36 -5.94
N ASP A 5 0.94 -13.84 -6.45
CA ASP A 5 -0.28 -13.02 -6.56
C ASP A 5 -0.76 -12.54 -5.18
N ILE A 6 -0.66 -13.40 -4.16
CA ILE A 6 -1.08 -13.08 -2.79
C ILE A 6 -0.16 -12.01 -2.19
N VAL A 7 1.16 -12.17 -2.33
CA VAL A 7 2.13 -11.19 -1.82
C VAL A 7 2.00 -9.86 -2.57
N SER A 8 1.79 -9.91 -3.88
CA SER A 8 1.54 -8.71 -4.69
C SER A 8 0.30 -7.96 -4.23
N LEU A 9 -0.79 -8.67 -3.96
CA LEU A 9 -2.01 -8.07 -3.40
C LEU A 9 -1.75 -7.42 -2.04
N LEU A 10 -1.00 -8.07 -1.15
CA LEU A 10 -0.64 -7.51 0.16
C LEU A 10 0.17 -6.23 0.02
N ILE A 11 1.17 -6.21 -0.88
CA ILE A 11 2.00 -5.03 -1.16
C ILE A 11 1.16 -3.89 -1.74
N ILE A 12 0.28 -4.19 -2.70
CA ILE A 12 -0.63 -3.18 -3.27
C ILE A 12 -1.58 -2.64 -2.20
N CYS A 13 -2.13 -3.50 -1.33
CA CYS A 13 -3.02 -3.09 -0.24
C CYS A 13 -2.36 -2.11 0.74
N GLN A 14 -1.07 -2.27 1.02
CA GLN A 14 -0.33 -1.34 1.90
C GLN A 14 -0.38 0.10 1.39
N LEU A 15 -0.36 0.29 0.07
CA LEU A 15 -0.46 1.61 -0.57
C LEU A 15 -1.92 2.01 -0.81
N ALA A 16 -2.73 1.11 -1.35
CA ALA A 16 -4.07 1.41 -1.82
C ALA A 16 -5.05 1.75 -0.68
N ALA A 17 -4.93 1.11 0.49
CA ALA A 17 -5.84 1.35 1.61
C ALA A 17 -5.77 2.79 2.17
N PRO A 18 -4.61 3.33 2.57
CA PRO A 18 -4.50 4.72 3.02
C PRO A 18 -4.77 5.71 1.88
N ALA A 19 -4.37 5.40 0.64
CA ALA A 19 -4.68 6.22 -0.52
C ALA A 19 -6.20 6.32 -0.77
N ALA A 20 -6.95 5.22 -0.64
CA ALA A 20 -8.39 5.22 -0.77
C ALA A 20 -9.06 6.05 0.34
N ALA A 21 -8.58 5.95 1.59
CA ALA A 21 -9.07 6.80 2.68
C ALA A 21 -8.85 8.29 2.38
N LEU A 22 -7.66 8.66 1.91
CA LEU A 22 -7.33 10.02 1.50
C LEU A 22 -8.23 10.51 0.36
N ILE A 23 -8.44 9.69 -0.67
CA ILE A 23 -9.30 10.03 -1.81
C ILE A 23 -10.73 10.28 -1.34
N VAL A 24 -11.29 9.42 -0.48
CA VAL A 24 -12.66 9.57 0.02
C VAL A 24 -12.80 10.86 0.83
N VAL A 25 -11.87 11.13 1.74
CA VAL A 25 -11.89 12.36 2.55
C VAL A 25 -11.71 13.60 1.69
N GLY A 26 -10.72 13.60 0.80
CA GLY A 26 -10.41 14.72 -0.09
C GLY A 26 -11.54 15.01 -1.08
N LEU A 27 -12.11 13.98 -1.70
CA LEU A 27 -13.19 14.15 -2.67
C LEU A 27 -14.47 14.67 -2.00
N SER A 28 -14.80 14.18 -0.81
CA SER A 28 -15.95 14.68 -0.04
C SER A 28 -15.81 16.17 0.27
N ALA A 29 -14.59 16.62 0.63
CA ALA A 29 -14.31 18.03 0.84
C ALA A 29 -14.40 18.87 -0.45
N LEU A 30 -13.89 18.36 -1.57
CA LEU A 30 -13.97 19.04 -2.88
C LEU A 30 -15.41 19.19 -3.39
N LEU A 31 -16.30 18.25 -3.05
CA LEU A 31 -17.72 18.30 -3.39
C LEU A 31 -18.54 19.19 -2.45
N GLY A 32 -17.91 19.87 -1.49
CA GLY A 32 -18.59 20.73 -0.52
C GLY A 32 -19.40 19.96 0.53
N GLN A 33 -19.16 18.65 0.66
CA GLN A 33 -19.83 17.76 1.62
C GLN A 33 -18.78 17.13 2.56
N PRO A 34 -18.15 17.92 3.45
CA PRO A 34 -17.13 17.39 4.34
C PRO A 34 -17.71 16.30 5.25
N LEU A 35 -16.99 15.21 5.38
CA LEU A 35 -17.36 14.12 6.27
C LEU A 35 -17.26 14.58 7.72
N GLY A 36 -18.18 14.10 8.56
CA GLY A 36 -18.09 14.34 10.00
C GLY A 36 -16.81 13.75 10.59
N GLU A 37 -16.29 14.38 11.65
CA GLU A 37 -15.03 14.00 12.30
C GLU A 37 -14.93 12.51 12.61
N ARG A 38 -16.00 11.91 13.15
CA ARG A 38 -16.05 10.47 13.47
C ARG A 38 -15.95 9.59 12.23
N ALA A 39 -16.52 10.01 11.10
CA ALA A 39 -16.44 9.27 9.85
C ALA A 39 -15.03 9.35 9.26
N THR A 40 -14.44 10.55 9.24
CA THR A 40 -13.04 10.77 8.83
C THR A 40 -12.07 9.93 9.67
N ALA A 41 -12.19 9.98 11.00
CA ALA A 41 -11.33 9.21 11.89
C ALA A 41 -11.44 7.70 11.65
N ARG A 42 -12.65 7.18 11.42
CA ARG A 42 -12.86 5.75 11.12
C ARG A 42 -12.32 5.35 9.75
N LEU A 43 -12.48 6.20 8.73
CA LEU A 43 -11.98 5.92 7.39
C LEU A 43 -10.45 5.91 7.36
N VAL A 44 -9.83 6.95 7.91
CA VAL A 44 -8.36 7.04 7.99
C VAL A 44 -7.81 5.92 8.86
N GLY A 45 -8.33 5.74 10.07
CA GLY A 45 -7.91 4.67 10.97
C GLY A 45 -8.09 3.29 10.35
N GLY A 46 -9.23 3.02 9.69
CA GLY A 46 -9.47 1.75 9.00
C GLY A 46 -8.50 1.51 7.84
N GLY A 47 -8.20 2.55 7.03
CA GLY A 47 -7.23 2.48 5.95
C GLY A 47 -5.81 2.15 6.44
N PHE A 48 -5.37 2.82 7.51
CA PHE A 48 -4.07 2.56 8.13
C PHE A 48 -4.00 1.19 8.81
N VAL A 49 -5.04 0.75 9.52
CA VAL A 49 -5.10 -0.59 10.12
C VAL A 49 -5.04 -1.68 9.03
N ALA A 50 -5.75 -1.51 7.92
CA ALA A 50 -5.70 -2.46 6.81
C ALA A 50 -4.30 -2.55 6.20
N ALA A 51 -3.64 -1.41 5.97
CA ALA A 51 -2.27 -1.37 5.48
C ALA A 51 -1.27 -1.99 6.48
N PHE A 52 -1.42 -1.70 7.77
CA PHE A 52 -0.58 -2.26 8.83
C PHE A 52 -0.69 -3.78 8.90
N LEU A 53 -1.91 -4.32 8.86
CA LEU A 53 -2.11 -5.77 8.84
C LEU A 53 -1.51 -6.41 7.57
N ALA A 54 -1.68 -5.78 6.41
CA ALA A 54 -1.06 -6.25 5.18
C ALA A 54 0.49 -6.23 5.25
N ALA A 55 1.07 -5.21 5.88
CA ALA A 55 2.51 -5.10 6.11
C ALA A 55 3.03 -6.17 7.08
N LEU A 56 2.33 -6.43 8.19
CA LEU A 56 2.70 -7.50 9.13
C LEU A 56 2.66 -8.89 8.48
N ILE A 57 1.64 -9.17 7.67
CA ILE A 57 1.56 -10.44 6.93
C ILE A 57 2.71 -10.53 5.92
N THR A 58 3.01 -9.44 5.21
CA THR A 58 4.14 -9.38 4.25
C THR A 58 5.48 -9.61 4.96
N LEU A 59 5.68 -9.03 6.14
CA LEU A 59 6.88 -9.22 6.95
C LEU A 59 7.03 -10.67 7.42
N ALA A 60 5.94 -11.30 7.84
CA ALA A 60 5.93 -12.71 8.22
C ALA A 60 6.29 -13.61 7.03
N VAL A 61 5.76 -13.30 5.84
CA VAL A 61 6.09 -14.05 4.61
C VAL A 61 7.54 -13.84 4.19
N LEU A 62 8.05 -12.60 4.20
CA LEU A 62 9.45 -12.32 3.85
C LEU A 62 10.40 -13.00 4.83
N SER A 63 10.14 -12.92 6.13
CA SER A 63 11.00 -13.54 7.15
C SER A 63 11.05 -15.07 6.99
N ALA A 64 9.91 -15.72 6.71
CA ALA A 64 9.86 -17.16 6.41
C ALA A 64 10.63 -17.54 5.13
N ARG A 65 10.82 -16.62 4.18
CA ARG A 65 11.56 -16.81 2.92
C ARG A 65 13.02 -16.35 2.99
N GLY A 66 13.53 -15.97 4.17
CA GLY A 66 14.89 -15.46 4.33
C GLY A 66 15.10 -14.06 3.74
N PHE A 67 14.06 -13.22 3.76
CA PHE A 67 14.07 -11.84 3.28
C PHE A 67 14.43 -11.66 1.80
N ARG A 68 14.09 -12.64 0.96
CA ARG A 68 14.16 -12.49 -0.50
C ARG A 68 13.23 -11.36 -0.94
N PRO A 69 13.75 -10.30 -1.62
CA PRO A 69 12.91 -9.21 -2.08
C PRO A 69 11.85 -9.68 -3.07
N GLU A 70 10.66 -9.08 -2.99
CA GLU A 70 9.59 -9.24 -3.97
C GLU A 70 9.39 -7.92 -4.70
N VAL A 71 9.33 -7.98 -6.03
CA VAL A 71 9.14 -6.81 -6.90
C VAL A 71 7.80 -6.96 -7.59
N VAL A 72 6.93 -5.97 -7.39
CA VAL A 72 5.59 -5.92 -7.97
C VAL A 72 5.56 -4.81 -9.00
N HIS A 73 5.39 -5.17 -10.27
CA HIS A 73 5.18 -4.18 -11.32
C HIS A 73 3.78 -3.56 -11.18
N PHE A 74 3.73 -2.30 -10.78
CA PHE A 74 2.47 -1.57 -10.61
C PHE A 74 1.97 -0.99 -11.93
N GLY A 75 2.88 -0.54 -12.79
CA GLY A 75 2.55 -0.06 -14.12
C GLY A 75 3.71 0.66 -14.80
N THR A 76 3.50 1.08 -16.03
CA THR A 76 4.45 1.91 -16.80
C THR A 76 3.89 3.32 -16.94
N TRP A 77 4.58 4.32 -16.40
CA TRP A 77 4.12 5.70 -16.43
C TRP A 77 4.26 6.32 -17.82
N PHE A 78 5.41 6.12 -18.46
CA PHE A 78 5.61 6.52 -19.86
C PHE A 78 6.63 5.62 -20.55
N SER A 79 6.52 5.51 -21.87
CA SER A 79 7.47 4.82 -22.73
C SER A 79 7.80 5.72 -23.91
N VAL A 80 9.09 6.00 -24.14
CA VAL A 80 9.58 6.82 -25.25
C VAL A 80 10.78 6.12 -25.88
N GLY A 81 10.61 5.66 -27.12
CA GLY A 81 11.64 4.91 -27.85
C GLY A 81 12.01 3.62 -27.10
N HIS A 82 13.27 3.53 -26.65
CA HIS A 82 13.79 2.40 -25.86
C HIS A 82 13.81 2.64 -24.35
N HIS A 83 13.13 3.69 -23.86
CA HIS A 83 13.14 4.07 -22.45
C HIS A 83 11.74 3.92 -21.88
N GLU A 84 11.62 3.12 -20.83
CA GLU A 84 10.38 2.95 -20.07
C GLU A 84 10.59 3.44 -18.64
N ALA A 85 9.70 4.30 -18.18
CA ALA A 85 9.62 4.69 -16.78
C ALA A 85 8.56 3.82 -16.11
N THR A 86 9.00 2.74 -15.48
CA THR A 86 8.14 1.82 -14.74
C THR A 86 7.99 2.23 -13.28
N ILE A 87 6.85 1.88 -12.69
CA ILE A 87 6.60 1.98 -11.26
C ILE A 87 6.65 0.56 -10.72
N GLU A 88 7.69 0.30 -9.93
CA GLU A 88 7.92 -0.98 -9.27
C GLU A 88 7.82 -0.78 -7.76
N LEU A 89 7.01 -1.62 -7.11
CA LEU A 89 6.92 -1.67 -5.67
C LEU A 89 7.86 -2.77 -5.18
N VAL A 90 8.89 -2.40 -4.43
CA VAL A 90 9.90 -3.32 -3.91
C VAL A 90 9.64 -3.59 -2.44
N ALA A 91 9.30 -4.82 -2.11
CA ALA A 91 9.17 -5.31 -0.75
C ALA A 91 10.47 -6.03 -0.34
N ASP A 92 11.32 -5.33 0.40
CA ASP A 92 12.59 -5.85 0.92
C ASP A 92 12.70 -5.76 2.45
N ALA A 93 13.84 -6.17 2.98
CA ALA A 93 14.13 -6.23 4.41
C ALA A 93 14.15 -4.86 5.12
N LEU A 94 14.15 -3.75 4.39
CA LEU A 94 14.14 -2.38 4.95
C LEU A 94 12.78 -1.72 4.76
N SER A 95 12.23 -1.85 3.56
CA SER A 95 10.97 -1.25 3.13
C SER A 95 9.79 -1.82 3.92
N VAL A 96 9.71 -3.14 4.10
CA VAL A 96 8.56 -3.75 4.80
C VAL A 96 8.53 -3.38 6.28
N PRO A 97 9.64 -3.46 7.06
CA PRO A 97 9.65 -2.94 8.43
C PRO A 97 9.34 -1.45 8.53
N TYR A 98 9.80 -0.64 7.57
CA TYR A 98 9.47 0.79 7.53
C TYR A 98 7.96 1.01 7.34
N VAL A 99 7.32 0.28 6.42
CA VAL A 99 5.87 0.36 6.22
C VAL A 99 5.11 -0.09 7.47
N CYS A 100 5.52 -1.18 8.13
CA CYS A 100 4.95 -1.59 9.42
C CYS A 100 5.01 -0.47 10.45
N PHE A 101 6.16 0.20 10.56
CA PHE A 101 6.33 1.33 11.47
C PHE A 101 5.42 2.51 11.07
N SER A 102 5.48 2.98 9.83
CA SER A 102 4.76 4.17 9.39
C SER A 102 3.24 4.01 9.36
N THR A 103 2.74 2.78 9.20
CA THR A 103 1.29 2.50 9.19
C THR A 103 0.73 2.14 10.55
N GLY A 104 1.59 1.80 11.52
CA GLY A 104 1.20 1.45 12.89
C GLY A 104 1.29 2.59 13.92
N LEU A 105 1.79 3.77 13.53
CA LEU A 105 1.83 5.00 14.34
C LEU A 105 0.45 5.66 14.45
#